data_AF-A0A1E4FZY0-F1
#
_entry.id   AF-A0A1E4FZY0-F1
#
_cell.length_a   1.000
_cell.length_b   1.000
_cell.length_c   1.000
_cell.angle_alpha   90.00
_cell.angle_beta   90.00
_cell.angle_gamma   90.00
#
_symmetry.space_group_name_H-M   'P 1'
#
loop_
_entity.id
_entity.type
_entity.pdbx_description
1 polymer ?
#
loop_
_entity_poly.entity_id
_entity_poly.type
_entity_poly.pdbx_seq_one_letter_code
_entity_poly.pdbx_strand_id
1 'polypeptide(L)'
;MIKELFGDNPTMSQVSLTLGYALFGVLFVYLARPFEWQGVVLMIMAADIFGGVISNASRSTRAHWATKPNWGACAFVVVHLIELPIIWWLADGDLVFWVLTCAMLAKIGVFIVGQDETRQKPMA
;
A
#
# COMPACT_ATOMS: atom_id res chain seq x y z
N MET A 1 -9.39 -11.84 -2.49
CA MET A 1 -9.06 -10.46 -2.91
C MET A 1 -9.52 -9.43 -1.88
N ILE A 2 -10.82 -9.26 -1.60
CA ILE A 2 -11.31 -8.27 -0.60
C ILE A 2 -10.72 -8.51 0.81
N LYS A 3 -10.64 -9.77 1.25
CA LYS A 3 -10.03 -10.13 2.56
C LYS A 3 -8.53 -9.87 2.64
N GLU A 4 -7.82 -9.98 1.53
CA GLU A 4 -6.38 -9.68 1.50
C GLU A 4 -6.14 -8.17 1.58
N LEU A 5 -7.10 -7.37 1.07
CA LEU A 5 -7.04 -5.91 1.09
C LEU A 5 -7.51 -5.31 2.43
N PHE A 6 -8.57 -5.86 3.03
CA PHE A 6 -9.21 -5.28 4.22
C PHE A 6 -9.17 -6.18 5.47
N GLY A 7 -8.63 -7.39 5.38
CA GLY A 7 -8.68 -8.39 6.44
C GLY A 7 -10.04 -9.09 6.57
N ASP A 8 -10.21 -9.86 7.63
CA ASP A 8 -11.39 -10.71 7.81
C ASP A 8 -12.64 -9.96 8.27
N ASN A 9 -12.49 -8.89 9.07
CA ASN A 9 -13.60 -8.09 9.61
C ASN A 9 -13.24 -6.58 9.66
N PRO A 10 -13.12 -5.90 8.51
CA PRO A 10 -12.84 -4.47 8.51
C PRO A 10 -14.02 -3.66 9.03
N THR A 11 -13.72 -2.58 9.76
CA THR A 11 -14.73 -1.57 10.12
C THR A 11 -14.99 -0.65 8.93
N MET A 12 -16.18 -0.05 8.88
CA MET A 12 -16.51 0.93 7.82
C MET A 12 -15.54 2.11 7.80
N SER A 13 -15.04 2.53 8.96
CA SER A 13 -14.00 3.57 9.05
C SER A 13 -12.70 3.15 8.36
N GLN A 14 -12.24 1.90 8.57
CA GLN A 14 -11.04 1.38 7.92
C GLN A 14 -11.20 1.32 6.40
N VAL A 15 -12.36 0.87 5.91
CA VAL A 15 -12.65 0.82 4.48
C VAL A 15 -12.67 2.24 3.89
N SER A 16 -13.43 3.15 4.49
CA SER A 16 -13.56 4.54 4.00
C SER A 16 -12.23 5.29 4.00
N LEU A 17 -11.40 5.12 5.05
CA LEU A 17 -10.07 5.75 5.08
C LEU A 17 -9.15 5.16 4.02
N THR A 18 -9.17 3.83 3.82
CA THR A 18 -8.37 3.17 2.77
C THR A 18 -8.74 3.68 1.39
N LEU A 19 -10.03 3.73 1.06
CA LEU A 19 -10.51 4.22 -0.23
C LEU A 19 -10.26 5.73 -0.39
N GLY A 20 -10.44 6.52 0.66
CA GLY A 20 -10.16 7.95 0.66
C GLY A 20 -8.68 8.24 0.39
N TYR A 21 -7.78 7.49 1.00
CA TYR A 21 -6.34 7.66 0.79
C TYR A 21 -5.89 7.14 -0.58
N ALA A 22 -6.47 6.04 -1.07
CA ALA A 22 -6.26 5.57 -2.45
C ALA A 22 -6.69 6.63 -3.48
N LEU A 23 -7.88 7.23 -3.30
CA LEU A 23 -8.38 8.30 -4.16
C LEU A 23 -7.49 9.55 -4.09
N PHE A 24 -6.98 9.90 -2.90
CA PHE A 24 -6.02 10.99 -2.75
C PHE A 24 -4.74 10.76 -3.58
N GLY A 25 -4.17 9.55 -3.53
CA GLY A 25 -3.01 9.19 -4.35
C GLY A 25 -3.28 9.31 -5.86
N VAL A 26 -4.43 8.82 -6.32
CA VAL A 26 -4.87 8.95 -7.72
C VAL A 26 -4.98 10.42 -8.13
N LEU A 27 -5.66 11.23 -7.32
CA LEU A 27 -5.87 12.64 -7.61
C LEU A 27 -4.55 13.42 -7.63
N PHE A 28 -3.62 13.09 -6.73
CA PHE A 28 -2.28 13.67 -6.73
C PHE A 28 -1.57 13.43 -8.08
N VAL A 29 -1.53 12.19 -8.56
CA VAL A 29 -0.88 11.88 -9.85
C VAL A 29 -1.60 12.56 -11.01
N TYR A 30 -2.95 12.53 -11.02
CA TYR A 30 -3.76 13.18 -12.04
C TYR A 30 -3.48 14.69 -12.17
N LEU A 31 -3.27 15.37 -11.04
CA LEU A 31 -3.00 16.81 -11.03
C LEU A 31 -1.53 17.14 -11.31
N ALA A 32 -0.60 16.24 -10.98
CA ALA A 32 0.84 16.47 -11.12
C ALA A 32 1.39 16.12 -12.51
N ARG A 33 0.67 15.32 -13.30
CA ARG A 33 1.16 14.75 -14.57
C ARG A 33 0.12 14.86 -15.68
N PRO A 34 0.54 14.96 -16.96
CA PRO A 34 -0.36 14.83 -18.10
C PRO A 34 -1.09 13.48 -18.10
N PHE A 35 -2.31 13.48 -18.64
CA PHE A 35 -3.12 12.27 -18.80
C PHE A 35 -2.66 11.46 -20.02
N GLU A 36 -1.51 10.80 -19.87
CA GLU A 36 -0.94 9.85 -20.82
C GLU A 36 -0.93 8.44 -20.22
N TRP A 37 -0.56 7.42 -21.01
CA TRP A 37 -0.59 6.03 -20.56
C TRP A 37 0.29 5.79 -19.32
N GLN A 38 1.43 6.46 -19.21
CA GLN A 38 2.30 6.42 -18.03
C GLN A 38 1.58 6.99 -16.81
N GLY A 39 0.87 8.10 -16.99
CA GLY A 39 0.05 8.72 -15.94
C GLY A 39 -1.05 7.79 -15.46
N VAL A 40 -1.72 7.07 -16.37
CA VAL A 40 -2.74 6.07 -16.02
C VAL A 40 -2.15 4.92 -15.20
N VAL A 41 -0.99 4.39 -15.60
CA VAL A 41 -0.31 3.34 -14.82
C VAL A 41 0.11 3.86 -13.45
N LEU A 42 0.69 5.06 -13.37
CA LEU A 42 1.06 5.69 -12.10
C LEU A 42 -0.15 5.96 -11.19
N MET A 43 -1.31 6.31 -11.74
CA MET A 43 -2.55 6.46 -10.95
C MET A 43 -3.02 5.12 -10.36
N ILE A 44 -2.94 4.02 -11.13
CA ILE A 44 -3.28 2.68 -10.63
C ILE A 44 -2.33 2.29 -9.49
N MET A 45 -1.03 2.51 -9.67
CA MET A 45 -0.02 2.26 -8.65
C MET A 45 -0.26 3.14 -7.42
N ALA A 46 -0.59 4.42 -7.60
CA ALA A 46 -0.88 5.32 -6.49
C ALA A 46 -2.09 4.86 -5.67
N ALA A 47 -3.14 4.34 -6.31
CA ALA A 47 -4.29 3.78 -5.59
C ALA A 47 -3.89 2.62 -4.67
N ASP A 48 -3.09 1.68 -5.18
CA ASP A 48 -2.58 0.53 -4.43
C ASP A 48 -1.61 0.95 -3.31
N ILE A 49 -0.68 1.87 -3.60
CA ILE A 49 0.32 2.33 -2.65
C ILE A 49 -0.34 3.05 -1.48
N PHE A 50 -1.14 4.09 -1.77
CA PHE A 50 -1.76 4.91 -0.73
C PHE A 50 -2.83 4.13 0.03
N GLY A 51 -3.70 3.40 -0.67
CA GLY A 51 -4.66 2.51 -0.02
C GLY A 51 -3.95 1.48 0.87
N GLY A 52 -2.85 0.91 0.38
CA GLY A 52 -2.02 -0.06 1.09
C GLY A 52 -1.41 0.47 2.40
N VAL A 53 -1.06 1.77 2.49
CA VAL A 53 -0.57 2.36 3.75
C VAL A 53 -1.62 2.21 4.86
N ILE A 54 -2.85 2.64 4.58
CA ILE A 54 -3.94 2.60 5.57
C ILE A 54 -4.41 1.18 5.83
N SER A 55 -4.54 0.38 4.78
CA SER A 55 -5.01 -1.00 4.94
C SER A 55 -4.03 -1.83 5.76
N ASN A 56 -2.72 -1.71 5.54
CA ASN A 56 -1.69 -2.40 6.34
C ASN A 56 -1.57 -1.86 7.78
N ALA A 57 -1.94 -0.59 8.02
CA ALA A 57 -2.04 -0.04 9.36
C ALA A 57 -3.25 -0.60 10.13
N SER A 58 -4.25 -1.14 9.44
CA SER A 58 -5.51 -1.56 10.05
C SER A 58 -5.35 -2.84 10.88
N ARG A 59 -6.10 -2.93 11.98
CA ARG A 59 -6.11 -4.12 12.85
C ARG A 59 -6.60 -5.37 12.11
N SER A 60 -7.58 -5.23 11.23
CA SER A 60 -8.17 -6.35 10.50
C SER A 60 -7.16 -6.99 9.54
N THR A 61 -6.42 -6.19 8.78
CA THR A 61 -5.37 -6.69 7.89
C THR A 61 -4.20 -7.28 8.68
N ARG A 62 -3.78 -6.64 9.78
CA ARG A 62 -2.73 -7.20 10.66
C ARG A 62 -3.13 -8.57 11.23
N ALA A 63 -4.35 -8.70 11.73
CA ALA A 63 -4.88 -9.97 12.25
C ALA A 63 -4.90 -11.06 11.16
N HIS A 64 -5.34 -10.69 9.94
CA HIS A 64 -5.36 -11.61 8.80
C HIS A 64 -3.96 -12.15 8.48
N TRP A 65 -2.98 -11.25 8.35
CA TRP A 65 -1.61 -11.60 8.01
C TRP A 65 -0.84 -12.32 9.12
N ALA A 66 -1.20 -12.09 10.40
CA ALA A 66 -0.59 -12.78 11.54
C ALA A 66 -0.80 -14.30 11.51
N THR A 67 -1.86 -14.78 10.84
CA THR A 67 -2.15 -16.22 10.68
C THR A 67 -1.39 -16.87 9.52
N LYS A 68 -0.71 -16.08 8.69
CA LYS A 68 -0.04 -16.56 7.48
C LYS A 68 1.41 -16.97 7.77
N PRO A 69 1.98 -17.92 7.00
CA PRO A 69 3.39 -18.25 7.08
C PRO A 69 4.30 -17.05 6.79
N ASN A 70 5.51 -17.03 7.39
CA ASN A 70 6.48 -15.95 7.21
C ASN A 70 6.86 -15.68 5.74
N TRP A 71 6.89 -16.72 4.91
CA TRP A 71 7.21 -16.57 3.48
C TRP A 71 6.17 -15.71 2.75
N GLY A 72 4.91 -15.70 3.20
CA GLY A 72 3.86 -14.85 2.63
C GLY A 72 4.15 -13.37 2.84
N ALA A 73 4.63 -13.00 4.03
CA ALA A 73 5.06 -11.64 4.32
C ALA A 73 6.30 -11.25 3.50
N CYS A 74 7.25 -12.16 3.31
CA CYS A 74 8.40 -11.92 2.44
C CYS A 74 7.97 -11.72 0.97
N ALA A 75 7.07 -12.56 0.46
CA ALA A 75 6.54 -12.43 -0.90
C ALA A 75 5.81 -11.10 -1.10
N PHE A 76 5.00 -10.68 -0.12
CA PHE A 76 4.35 -9.37 -0.12
C PHE A 76 5.39 -8.25 -0.28
N VAL A 77 6.43 -8.22 0.55
CA VAL A 77 7.46 -7.16 0.49
C VAL A 77 8.20 -7.18 -0.85
N VAL A 78 8.63 -8.35 -1.32
CA VAL A 78 9.38 -8.48 -2.58
C VAL A 78 8.57 -7.98 -3.78
N VAL A 79 7.30 -8.37 -3.88
CA VAL A 79 6.42 -7.94 -4.99
C VAL A 79 6.29 -6.41 -5.02
N HIS A 80 6.08 -5.77 -3.87
CA HIS A 80 5.92 -4.32 -3.81
C HIS A 80 7.25 -3.57 -4.00
N LEU A 81 8.40 -4.15 -3.64
CA LEU A 81 9.69 -3.53 -3.94
C LEU A 81 10.00 -3.48 -5.45
N ILE A 82 9.46 -4.42 -6.24
CA ILE A 82 9.59 -4.40 -7.71
C ILE A 82 8.86 -3.19 -8.33
N GLU A 83 7.89 -2.60 -7.63
CA GLU A 83 7.21 -1.40 -8.12
C GLU A 83 8.13 -0.18 -8.13
N LEU A 84 9.15 -0.11 -7.27
CA LEU A 84 10.07 1.05 -7.22
C LEU A 84 10.79 1.32 -8.55
N PRO A 85 11.45 0.35 -9.21
CA PRO A 85 12.04 0.58 -10.53
C PRO A 85 11.00 0.91 -11.60
N ILE A 86 9.76 0.40 -11.48
CA ILE A 86 8.66 0.74 -12.41
C ILE A 86 8.25 2.21 -12.22
N ILE A 87 8.07 2.67 -10.98
CA ILE A 87 7.78 4.07 -10.66
C ILE A 87 8.90 4.96 -11.18
N TRP A 88 10.17 4.59 -10.95
CA TRP A 88 11.32 5.33 -11.46
C TRP A 88 11.29 5.46 -12.99
N TRP A 89 11.09 4.34 -13.70
CA TRP A 89 11.02 4.32 -15.16
C TRP A 89 9.89 5.18 -15.72
N LEU A 90 8.72 5.17 -15.07
CA LEU A 90 7.55 5.91 -15.54
C LEU A 90 7.60 7.40 -15.17
N ALA A 91 8.12 7.74 -14.00
CA ALA A 91 8.10 9.10 -13.46
C ALA A 91 9.41 9.88 -13.64
N ASP A 92 10.47 9.24 -14.13
CA ASP A 92 11.76 9.86 -14.49
C ASP A 92 12.36 10.74 -13.37
N GLY A 93 12.22 10.30 -12.12
CA GLY A 93 12.80 10.99 -10.96
C GLY A 93 12.11 12.30 -10.53
N ASP A 94 10.94 12.63 -11.11
CA ASP A 94 10.19 13.84 -10.78
C ASP A 94 9.55 13.83 -9.37
N LEU A 95 8.70 14.82 -9.09
CA LEU A 95 7.99 14.89 -7.80
C LEU A 95 7.11 13.66 -7.55
N VAL A 96 6.45 13.12 -8.58
CA VAL A 96 5.62 11.92 -8.46
C VAL A 96 6.47 10.72 -8.10
N PHE A 97 7.65 10.57 -8.70
CA PHE A 97 8.60 9.52 -8.32
C PHE A 97 8.89 9.52 -6.82
N TRP A 98 9.27 10.68 -6.26
CA TRP A 98 9.64 10.78 -4.85
C TRP A 98 8.46 10.55 -3.92
N VAL A 99 7.29 11.12 -4.23
CA VAL A 99 6.09 10.95 -3.41
C VAL A 99 5.64 9.49 -3.41
N LEU A 100 5.56 8.84 -4.57
CA LEU A 100 5.16 7.43 -4.65
C LEU A 100 6.19 6.50 -4.00
N THR A 101 7.48 6.79 -4.16
CA THR A 101 8.56 6.02 -3.50
C THR A 101 8.46 6.12 -1.98
N CYS A 102 8.32 7.32 -1.43
CA CYS A 102 8.16 7.51 0.01
C CYS A 102 6.89 6.83 0.54
N ALA A 103 5.77 6.93 -0.18
CA ALA A 103 4.53 6.27 0.20
C ALA A 103 4.65 4.74 0.13
N MET A 104 5.36 4.20 -0.86
CA MET A 104 5.64 2.76 -0.97
C MET A 104 6.49 2.26 0.21
N LEU A 105 7.55 2.98 0.56
CA LEU A 105 8.37 2.66 1.72
C LEU A 105 7.55 2.74 3.02
N ALA A 106 6.64 3.70 3.14
CA ALA A 106 5.70 3.77 4.27
C ALA A 106 4.74 2.57 4.30
N LYS A 107 4.16 2.17 3.15
CA LYS A 107 3.29 1.00 3.02
C LYS A 107 3.98 -0.28 3.49
N ILE A 108 5.21 -0.49 3.04
CA ILE A 108 6.04 -1.64 3.41
C ILE A 108 6.44 -1.56 4.89
N GLY A 109 6.90 -0.39 5.35
CA GLY A 109 7.32 -0.19 6.74
C GLY A 109 6.20 -0.45 7.74
N VAL A 110 5.01 0.12 7.49
CA VAL A 110 3.82 -0.10 8.32
C VAL A 110 3.41 -1.57 8.35
N PHE A 111 3.51 -2.27 7.21
CA PHE A 111 3.27 -3.71 7.15
C PHE A 111 4.26 -4.48 8.03
N ILE A 112 5.57 -4.26 7.84
CA ILE A 112 6.64 -4.95 8.58
C ILE A 112 6.50 -4.72 10.10
N VAL A 113 6.35 -3.47 10.52
CA VAL A 113 6.16 -3.11 11.93
C VAL A 113 4.90 -3.77 12.48
N GLY A 114 3.78 -3.70 11.75
CA GLY A 114 2.54 -4.32 12.16
C GLY A 114 2.64 -5.84 12.34
N GLN A 115 3.42 -6.52 11.50
CA GLN A 115 3.68 -7.97 11.61
C GLN A 115 4.59 -8.32 12.79
N ASP A 116 5.61 -7.51 13.07
CA ASP A 116 6.48 -7.71 14.23
C ASP A 116 5.71 -7.53 15.55
N GLU A 117 4.91 -6.46 15.65
CA GLU A 117 4.04 -6.19 16.80
C GLU A 117 3.08 -7.35 17.10
N THR A 118 2.45 -7.92 16.06
CA THR A 118 1.48 -9.02 16.24
C THR A 118 2.14 -10.33 16.65
N ARG A 119 3.38 -10.58 16.22
CA ARG A 119 4.13 -11.78 16.62
C ARG A 119 4.65 -11.70 18.04
N GLN A 120 5.06 -10.52 18.50
CA GLN A 120 5.54 -10.30 19.86
C GLN A 120 4.41 -10.26 20.89
N LYS A 121 3.24 -9.72 20.52
CA LYS A 121 2.05 -9.66 21.36
C LYS A 121 0.84 -10.13 20.55
N PRO A 122 0.45 -11.41 20.68
CA PRO A 122 -0.75 -11.91 20.02
C PRO A 122 -1.93 -11.03 20.43
N MET A 123 -2.65 -10.47 19.45
CA MET A 123 -3.85 -9.68 19.74
C MET A 123 -4.87 -10.62 20.39
N ALA A 124 -5.25 -10.30 21.63
CA ALA A 124 -6.23 -11.05 22.42
C ALA A 124 -7.64 -10.96 21.83
#